data_AF-A0A258AU94-F1
#
_entry.id   AF-A0A258AU94-F1
#
_cell.length_a   1.000
_cell.length_b   1.000
_cell.length_c   1.000
_cell.angle_alpha   90.00
_cell.angle_beta   90.00
_cell.angle_gamma   90.00
#
_symmetry.space_group_name_H-M   'P 1'
#
loop_
_entity.id
_entity.type
_entity.pdbx_description
1 polymer ?
#
loop_
_entity_poly.entity_id
_entity_poly.type
_entity_poly.pdbx_seq_one_letter_code
_entity_poly.pdbx_strand_id
1 'polypeptide(L)'
;MRNAATQKPVTWQQARESGTALFVWRRNIGLNRCVFARLSNFSERTLATYEKQKKLSAPVQAQVTEAVRLVKALLELIPAEDLPVWLQKPNPGFKDRSPWTLIENGERDVIWEMIHQTRHGAFA
;
A
#
# COMPACT_ATOMS: atom_id res chain seq x y z
N MET A 1 12.35 21.07 31.05
CA MET A 1 11.72 19.79 30.63
C MET A 1 11.12 20.01 29.25
N ARG A 2 11.51 19.21 28.24
CA ARG A 2 11.10 19.45 26.84
C ARG A 2 9.63 19.04 26.64
N ASN A 3 8.84 19.96 26.11
CA ASN A 3 7.45 19.73 25.72
C ASN A 3 7.35 18.55 24.75
N ALA A 4 6.58 17.53 25.12
CA ALA A 4 6.11 16.52 24.19
C ALA A 4 5.09 17.19 23.25
N ALA A 5 5.60 17.82 22.19
CA ALA A 5 4.76 18.21 21.07
C ALA A 5 4.12 16.93 20.52
N THR A 6 2.83 16.77 20.73
CA THR A 6 1.97 15.80 20.06
C THR A 6 2.17 15.97 18.55
N GLN A 7 3.06 15.18 17.96
CA GLN A 7 3.24 15.16 16.52
C GLN A 7 1.94 14.69 15.89
N LYS A 8 1.35 15.53 15.05
CA LYS A 8 0.18 15.18 14.24
C LYS A 8 0.48 13.88 13.48
N PRO A 9 -0.42 12.88 13.47
CA PRO A 9 -0.17 11.63 12.78
C PRO A 9 0.09 11.90 11.29
N VAL A 10 1.11 11.25 10.74
CA VAL A 10 1.48 11.37 9.34
C VAL A 10 0.31 10.92 8.47
N THR A 11 -0.14 11.79 7.56
CA THR A 11 -1.24 11.47 6.65
C THR A 11 -0.74 10.66 5.45
N TRP A 12 -1.65 9.91 4.81
CA TRP A 12 -1.35 9.20 3.58
C TRP A 12 -0.97 10.16 2.43
N GLN A 13 -1.41 11.43 2.46
CA GLN A 13 -0.99 12.44 1.47
C GLN A 13 0.50 12.74 1.62
N GLN A 14 0.98 12.94 2.85
CA GLN A 14 2.40 13.17 3.13
C GLN A 14 3.26 11.95 2.76
N ALA A 15 2.74 10.74 3.02
CA ALA A 15 3.39 9.48 2.68
C ALA A 15 3.69 9.32 1.18
N ARG A 16 2.93 10.00 0.31
CA ARG A 16 3.13 9.93 -1.14
C ARG A 16 4.28 10.81 -1.63
N GLU A 17 4.63 11.85 -0.89
CA GLU A 17 5.61 12.87 -1.32
C GLU A 17 6.96 12.68 -0.63
N SER A 18 6.95 12.09 0.56
CA SER A 18 8.12 11.94 1.42
C SER A 18 8.32 10.48 1.82
N GLY A 19 9.51 9.96 1.56
CA GLY A 19 9.88 8.61 1.98
C GLY A 19 9.92 8.45 3.51
N THR A 20 10.37 9.47 4.23
CA THR A 20 10.30 9.46 5.71
C THR A 20 8.87 9.44 6.22
N ALA A 21 7.93 10.13 5.55
CA ALA A 21 6.51 10.06 5.88
C ALA A 21 5.92 8.68 5.51
N LEU A 22 6.34 8.10 4.39
CA LEU A 22 5.94 6.75 3.96
C LEU A 22 6.29 5.70 5.02
N PHE A 23 7.52 5.76 5.55
CA PHE A 23 7.98 4.87 6.61
C PHE A 23 7.07 4.94 7.84
N VAL A 24 6.78 6.15 8.32
CA VAL A 24 5.95 6.36 9.52
C VAL A 24 4.52 5.89 9.25
N TRP A 25 3.92 6.32 8.14
CA TRP A 25 2.54 5.98 7.81
C TRP A 25 2.34 4.47 7.68
N ARG A 26 3.21 3.78 6.94
CA ARG A 26 3.14 2.32 6.74
C ARG A 26 3.20 1.57 8.07
N ARG A 27 4.07 2.00 8.99
CA ARG A 27 4.17 1.39 10.32
C ARG A 27 2.96 1.66 11.19
N ASN A 28 2.38 2.85 11.11
CA ASN A 28 1.18 3.21 11.88
C ASN A 28 -0.03 2.36 11.48
N ILE A 29 -0.12 1.94 10.22
CA ILE A 29 -1.16 1.03 9.73
C ILE A 29 -0.75 -0.46 9.84
N GLY A 30 0.33 -0.78 10.56
CA GLY A 30 0.75 -2.17 10.80
C GLY A 30 1.34 -2.90 9.58
N LEU A 31 1.57 -2.22 8.45
CA LEU A 31 1.99 -2.86 7.22
C LEU A 31 3.50 -3.10 7.19
N ASN A 32 3.95 -4.32 6.86
CA ASN A 32 5.37 -4.65 6.77
C ASN A 32 6.03 -4.00 5.52
N ARG A 33 7.33 -3.69 5.61
CA ARG A 33 8.11 -3.12 4.49
C ARG A 33 8.12 -4.07 3.29
N CYS A 34 8.35 -5.35 3.52
CA CYS A 34 8.38 -6.36 2.46
C CYS A 34 7.05 -6.39 1.69
N VAL A 35 5.92 -6.36 2.41
CA VAL A 35 4.57 -6.32 1.83
C VAL A 35 4.37 -5.06 0.98
N PHE A 36 4.69 -3.88 1.54
CA PHE A 36 4.54 -2.64 0.78
C PHE A 36 5.49 -2.56 -0.43
N ALA A 37 6.72 -3.05 -0.30
CA ALA A 37 7.68 -3.10 -1.40
C ALA A 37 7.09 -3.86 -2.59
N ARG A 38 6.53 -5.04 -2.33
CA ARG A 38 5.85 -5.86 -3.34
C ARG A 38 4.64 -5.14 -3.96
N LEU A 39 3.79 -4.50 -3.16
CA LEU A 39 2.68 -3.65 -3.64
C LEU A 39 3.15 -2.50 -4.54
N SER A 40 4.31 -1.94 -4.24
CA SER A 40 4.89 -0.83 -5.01
C SER A 40 5.75 -1.27 -6.20
N ASN A 41 5.91 -2.57 -6.44
CA ASN A 41 6.87 -3.14 -7.42
C ASN A 41 8.31 -2.66 -7.19
N PHE A 42 8.70 -2.57 -5.91
CA PHE A 42 10.07 -2.32 -5.49
C PHE A 42 10.65 -3.55 -4.82
N SER A 43 11.97 -3.68 -4.88
CA SER A 43 12.67 -4.53 -3.93
C SER A 43 12.57 -3.93 -2.53
N GLU A 44 12.61 -4.77 -1.49
CA GLU A 44 12.60 -4.29 -0.10
C GLU A 44 13.79 -3.34 0.18
N ARG A 45 14.95 -3.62 -0.41
CA ARG A 45 16.16 -2.77 -0.32
C ARG A 45 15.94 -1.40 -0.98
N THR A 46 15.29 -1.38 -2.15
CA THR A 46 14.96 -0.15 -2.87
C THR A 46 14.01 0.70 -2.03
N LEU A 47 12.94 0.09 -1.50
CA LEU A 47 12.01 0.78 -0.62
C LEU A 47 12.71 1.32 0.65
N ALA A 48 13.60 0.55 1.27
CA ALA A 48 14.35 1.00 2.43
C ALA A 48 15.26 2.20 2.13
N THR A 49 15.76 2.33 0.90
CA THR A 49 16.50 3.52 0.44
C THR A 49 15.57 4.71 0.31
N TYR A 50 14.41 4.56 -0.32
CA TYR A 50 13.44 5.63 -0.48
C TYR A 50 12.85 6.10 0.85
N GLU A 51 12.58 5.20 1.79
CA GLU A 51 12.05 5.52 3.13
C GLU A 51 12.96 6.44 3.96
N LYS A 52 14.24 6.60 3.57
CA LYS A 52 15.18 7.54 4.22
C LYS A 52 15.15 8.94 3.59
N GLN A 53 14.54 9.11 2.43
CA GLN A 53 14.54 10.35 1.68
C GLN A 53 13.42 11.28 2.17
N LYS A 54 13.76 12.55 2.40
CA LYS A 54 12.75 13.57 2.77
C LYS A 54 11.79 13.88 1.61
N LYS A 55 12.26 13.77 0.38
CA LYS A 55 11.50 14.01 -0.86
C LYS A 55 11.81 12.91 -1.87
N LEU A 56 10.77 12.35 -2.48
CA LEU A 56 10.89 11.36 -3.54
C LEU A 56 11.08 12.04 -4.91
N SER A 57 11.77 11.37 -5.83
CA SER A 57 11.80 11.80 -7.23
C SER A 57 10.44 11.57 -7.89
N ALA A 58 10.12 12.32 -8.96
CA ALA A 58 8.81 12.21 -9.61
C ALA A 58 8.43 10.78 -10.06
N PRO A 59 9.33 9.97 -10.66
CA PRO A 59 8.99 8.58 -11.03
C PRO A 59 8.68 7.70 -9.81
N VAL A 60 9.47 7.85 -8.73
CA VAL A 60 9.27 7.10 -7.49
C VAL A 60 7.98 7.54 -6.79
N GLN A 61 7.71 8.84 -6.76
CA GLN A 61 6.49 9.42 -6.19
C GLN A 61 5.23 8.92 -6.90
N ALA A 62 5.26 8.72 -8.22
CA ALA A 62 4.13 8.15 -8.97
C ALA A 62 3.83 6.70 -8.54
N GLN A 63 4.87 5.86 -8.46
CA GLN A 63 4.72 4.46 -8.03
C GLN A 63 4.31 4.33 -6.55
N VAL A 64 4.90 5.14 -5.68
CA VAL A 64 4.49 5.22 -4.26
C VAL A 64 3.06 5.72 -4.13
N THR A 65 2.67 6.73 -4.91
CA THR A 65 1.29 7.24 -4.95
C THR A 65 0.31 6.12 -5.22
N GLU A 66 0.58 5.31 -6.24
CA GLU A 66 -0.29 4.24 -6.64
C GLU A 66 -0.40 3.16 -5.56
N ALA A 67 0.74 2.75 -4.99
CA ALA A 67 0.76 1.80 -3.89
C ALA A 67 0.03 2.30 -2.63
N VAL A 68 0.21 3.57 -2.25
CA VAL A 68 -0.49 4.17 -1.10
C VAL A 68 -2.00 4.22 -1.35
N ARG A 69 -2.43 4.58 -2.56
CA ARG A 69 -3.85 4.60 -2.93
C ARG A 69 -4.45 3.20 -2.87
N LEU A 70 -3.76 2.21 -3.43
CA LEU A 70 -4.20 0.82 -3.41
C LEU A 70 -4.32 0.30 -1.98
N VAL A 71 -3.30 0.49 -1.14
CA VAL A 71 -3.34 0.11 0.28
C VAL A 71 -4.51 0.77 0.99
N LYS A 72 -4.68 2.09 0.83
CA LYS A 72 -5.80 2.80 1.45
C LYS A 72 -7.14 2.20 1.03
N ALA A 73 -7.32 1.92 -0.25
CA ALA A 73 -8.56 1.37 -0.77
C ALA A 73 -8.82 -0.06 -0.28
N LEU A 74 -7.79 -0.91 -0.19
CA LEU A 74 -7.91 -2.25 0.36
C LEU A 74 -8.23 -2.23 1.87
N LEU A 75 -7.64 -1.30 2.62
CA LEU A 75 -7.92 -1.14 4.06
C LEU A 75 -9.33 -0.64 4.38
N GLU A 76 -10.06 -0.12 3.39
CA GLU A 76 -11.49 0.19 3.54
C GLU A 76 -12.36 -1.08 3.46
N LEU A 77 -11.82 -2.18 2.92
CA LEU A 77 -12.53 -3.44 2.70
C LEU A 77 -12.03 -4.57 3.61
N ILE A 78 -10.76 -4.54 3.99
CA ILE A 78 -10.05 -5.62 4.68
C ILE A 78 -9.30 -5.03 5.88
N PRO A 79 -9.39 -5.62 7.09
CA PRO A 79 -8.56 -5.22 8.23
C PRO A 79 -7.07 -5.26 7.90
N ALA A 80 -6.29 -4.37 8.52
CA ALA A 80 -4.87 -4.23 8.20
C ALA A 80 -4.05 -5.48 8.53
N GLU A 81 -4.41 -6.15 9.62
CA GLU A 81 -3.83 -7.41 10.09
C GLU A 81 -4.06 -8.58 9.11
N ASP A 82 -5.18 -8.57 8.40
CA ASP A 82 -5.59 -9.64 7.47
C ASP A 82 -5.07 -9.39 6.05
N LEU A 83 -4.74 -8.14 5.71
CA LEU A 83 -4.30 -7.75 4.38
C LEU A 83 -3.15 -8.62 3.84
N PRO A 84 -2.06 -8.91 4.59
CA PRO A 84 -0.99 -9.76 4.09
C PRO A 84 -1.42 -11.19 3.73
N VAL A 85 -2.37 -11.76 4.49
CA VAL A 85 -2.91 -13.09 4.25
C VAL A 85 -3.85 -13.07 3.06
N TRP A 86 -4.74 -12.07 2.99
CA TRP A 86 -5.66 -11.88 1.87
C TRP A 86 -4.92 -11.74 0.54
N LEU A 87 -3.81 -10.99 0.50
CA LEU A 87 -3.00 -10.81 -0.72
C LEU A 87 -2.41 -12.12 -1.27
N GLN A 88 -2.22 -13.13 -0.42
CA GLN A 88 -1.69 -14.44 -0.79
C GLN A 88 -2.78 -15.46 -1.15
N LYS A 89 -4.02 -15.22 -0.72
CA LYS A 89 -5.09 -16.20 -0.86
C LYS A 89 -5.62 -16.22 -2.31
N PRO A 90 -5.71 -17.39 -2.95
CA PRO A 90 -6.48 -17.57 -4.18
C PRO A 90 -7.90 -17.02 -4.04
N ASN A 91 -8.36 -16.28 -5.04
CA ASN A 91 -9.71 -15.71 -5.06
C ASN A 91 -10.43 -16.15 -6.34
N PRO A 92 -11.63 -16.75 -6.26
CA PRO A 92 -12.43 -17.11 -7.43
C PRO A 92 -12.70 -15.94 -8.38
N GLY A 93 -12.89 -14.73 -7.84
CA GLY A 93 -13.05 -13.49 -8.62
C GLY A 93 -11.80 -13.11 -9.43
N PHE A 94 -10.66 -13.75 -9.17
CA PHE A 94 -9.40 -13.59 -9.91
C PHE A 94 -9.00 -14.84 -10.70
N LYS A 95 -9.97 -15.72 -11.02
CA LYS A 95 -9.73 -17.02 -11.67
C LYS A 95 -8.78 -17.90 -10.84
N ASP A 96 -9.05 -17.96 -9.53
CA ASP A 96 -8.26 -18.66 -8.52
C ASP A 96 -6.80 -18.20 -8.38
N ARG A 97 -6.46 -17.03 -8.91
CA ARG A 97 -5.16 -16.39 -8.67
C ARG A 97 -5.21 -15.58 -7.37
N SER A 98 -4.05 -15.46 -6.73
CA SER A 98 -3.90 -14.55 -5.60
C SER A 98 -3.75 -13.10 -6.07
N PRO A 99 -4.17 -12.11 -5.26
CA PRO A 99 -3.86 -10.70 -5.53
C PRO A 99 -2.36 -10.44 -5.80
N TRP A 100 -1.46 -11.17 -5.13
CA TRP A 100 -0.03 -11.04 -5.40
C TRP A 100 0.35 -11.41 -6.83
N THR A 101 -0.17 -12.52 -7.33
CA THR A 101 0.08 -12.95 -8.70
C THR A 101 -0.35 -11.87 -9.70
N LEU A 102 -1.48 -11.21 -9.46
CA LEU A 102 -1.94 -10.10 -10.29
C LEU A 102 -0.98 -8.91 -10.23
N ILE A 103 -0.55 -8.52 -9.03
CA ILE A 103 0.38 -7.39 -8.84
C ILE A 103 1.73 -7.65 -9.52
N GLU A 104 2.24 -8.87 -9.42
CA GLU A 104 3.52 -9.28 -10.03
C GLU A 104 3.47 -9.33 -11.55
N ASN A 105 2.31 -9.70 -12.11
CA ASN A 105 2.08 -9.69 -13.56
C ASN A 105 1.75 -8.30 -14.12
N GLY A 106 1.67 -7.26 -13.28
CA GLY A 106 1.27 -5.92 -13.70
C GLY A 106 -0.24 -5.76 -13.91
N GLU A 107 -1.05 -6.73 -13.50
CA GLU A 107 -2.51 -6.75 -13.65
C GLU A 107 -3.24 -6.07 -12.48
N ARG A 108 -2.69 -4.95 -11.97
CA ARG A 108 -3.26 -4.25 -10.80
C ARG A 108 -4.66 -3.71 -11.05
N ASP A 109 -4.99 -3.37 -12.29
CA ASP A 109 -6.29 -2.86 -12.67
C ASP A 109 -7.42 -3.84 -12.33
N VAL A 110 -7.15 -5.14 -12.34
CA VAL A 110 -8.11 -6.18 -11.92
C VAL A 110 -8.47 -6.03 -10.43
N ILE A 111 -7.49 -5.65 -9.59
CA ILE A 111 -7.73 -5.41 -8.16
C ILE A 111 -8.53 -4.11 -7.98
N TRP A 112 -8.22 -3.07 -8.74
CA TRP A 112 -9.00 -1.83 -8.72
C TRP A 112 -10.45 -2.03 -9.14
N GLU A 113 -10.68 -2.85 -10.17
CA GLU A 113 -12.01 -3.21 -10.62
C GLU A 113 -12.78 -3.96 -9.53
N MET A 114 -12.15 -4.93 -8.86
CA MET A 114 -12.76 -5.61 -7.71
C MET A 114 -13.11 -4.62 -6.59
N ILE A 115 -12.19 -3.75 -6.19
CA ILE A 115 -12.45 -2.72 -5.16
C ILE A 115 -13.65 -1.84 -5.56
N HIS A 116 -13.71 -1.45 -6.83
CA HIS A 116 -14.81 -0.66 -7.36
C HIS A 116 -16.13 -1.43 -7.26
N GLN A 117 -16.17 -2.68 -7.74
CA GLN A 117 -17.37 -3.52 -7.68
C GLN A 117 -17.83 -3.80 -6.25
N THR A 118 -16.92 -4.07 -5.31
CA THR A 118 -17.24 -4.30 -3.89
C THR A 118 -17.87 -3.07 -3.25
N ARG A 119 -17.34 -1.86 -3.53
CA ARG A 119 -17.90 -0.60 -3.01
C ARG A 119 -19.32 -0.31 -3.50
N HIS A 120 -19.68 -0.81 -4.68
CA HIS A 120 -21.00 -0.63 -5.26
C HIS A 120 -21.93 -1.84 -5.04
N GLY A 121 -21.52 -2.82 -4.23
CA GLY A 121 -22.31 -4.01 -3.90
C GLY A 121 -22.46 -5.01 -5.06
N ALA A 122 -21.61 -4.93 -6.08
CA ALA A 122 -21.68 -5.74 -7.29
C ALA A 122 -20.74 -6.95 -7.28
N PHE A 123 -19.90 -7.11 -6.25
CA PHE A 123 -18.96 -8.23 -6.13
C PHE A 123 -19.57 -9.31 -5.22
N ALA A 124 -19.97 -10.45 -5.79
CA ALA A 124 -20.52 -11.62 -5.09
C ALA A 124 -19.81 -12.88 -5.57
#